data_AF-A0A974RZI5-F1
#
_entry.id   AF-A0A974RZI5-F1
#
_cell.length_a   1.000
_cell.length_b   1.000
_cell.length_c   1.000
_cell.angle_alpha   90.00
_cell.angle_beta   90.00
_cell.angle_gamma   90.00
#
_symmetry.space_group_name_H-M   'P 1'
#
loop_
_entity.id
_entity.type
_entity.pdbx_description
1 polymer ?
#
loop_
_entity_poly.entity_id
_entity_poly.type
_entity_poly.pdbx_seq_one_letter_code
_entity_poly.pdbx_strand_id
1 'polypeptide(L)'
;MADNKNEHVNWMDSIYKEYEKDGGLKNNPGYGKPLPKTILHGSIYDSFLNTAKQAGYLPPWIKLQQEIRILVSQAVALKSANDFDRDLQSYINEINEKVAKYNSICPSHLQRVLFTEELLEQQYDRWK
;
A
#
# COMPACT_ATOMS: atom_id res chain seq x y z
N MET A 1 49.92 25.72 32.49
CA MET A 1 48.46 25.66 32.29
C MET A 1 48.22 25.53 30.80
N ALA A 2 47.91 24.33 30.33
CA ALA A 2 47.49 24.09 28.96
C ALA A 2 46.48 22.94 29.01
N ASP A 3 45.21 23.29 29.19
CA ASP A 3 44.11 22.34 29.13
C ASP A 3 43.80 22.07 27.65
N ASN A 4 44.14 20.87 27.22
CA ASN A 4 43.92 20.37 25.88
C ASN A 4 42.45 19.92 25.77
N LYS A 5 41.58 20.81 25.28
CA LYS A 5 40.18 20.46 24.98
C LYS A 5 40.12 19.68 23.68
N ASN A 6 40.08 18.35 23.79
CA ASN A 6 39.59 17.48 22.72
C ASN A 6 38.09 17.74 22.52
N GLU A 7 37.75 18.78 21.75
CA GLU A 7 36.42 18.91 21.16
C GLU A 7 36.30 17.85 20.06
N HIS A 8 35.52 16.81 20.33
CA HIS A 8 35.15 15.84 19.33
C HIS A 8 34.28 16.55 18.28
N VAL A 9 34.92 17.01 17.20
CA VAL A 9 34.23 17.70 16.10
C VAL A 9 33.19 16.73 15.54
N ASN A 10 31.90 17.08 15.66
CA ASN A 10 30.83 16.31 15.05
C ASN A 10 30.89 16.59 13.54
N TRP A 11 31.49 15.65 12.79
CA TRP A 11 31.76 15.79 11.37
C TRP A 11 30.48 16.06 10.57
N MET A 12 29.34 15.47 10.96
CA MET A 12 28.06 15.73 10.32
C MET A 12 27.58 17.17 10.52
N ASP A 13 27.77 17.74 11.71
CA ASP A 13 27.42 19.14 11.98
C ASP A 13 28.30 20.10 11.18
N SER A 14 29.58 19.76 10.99
CA SER A 14 30.52 20.58 10.23
C SER A 14 30.18 20.58 8.74
N ILE A 15 29.90 19.40 8.18
CA ILE A 15 29.47 19.25 6.78
C ILE A 15 28.14 19.98 6.55
N TYR A 16 27.17 19.85 7.46
CA TYR A 16 25.89 20.54 7.35
C TYR A 16 26.05 22.06 7.35
N LYS A 17 26.86 22.61 8.27
CA LYS A 17 27.11 24.06 8.38
C LYS A 17 27.81 24.62 7.15
N GLU A 18 28.77 23.88 6.59
CA GLU A 18 29.47 24.26 5.37
C GLU A 18 28.51 24.26 4.17
N TYR A 19 27.70 23.21 4.02
CA TYR A 19 26.66 23.12 2.98
C TYR A 19 25.60 24.22 3.09
N GLU A 20 25.17 24.57 4.30
CA GLU A 20 24.24 25.67 4.55
C GLU A 20 24.87 27.03 4.18
N LYS A 21 26.12 27.27 4.57
CA LYS A 21 26.86 28.51 4.32
C LYS A 21 27.06 28.76 2.82
N ASP A 22 27.35 27.71 2.06
CA ASP A 22 27.55 27.77 0.62
C ASP A 22 26.23 27.91 -0.17
N GLY A 23 25.10 28.03 0.53
CA GLY A 23 23.78 28.18 -0.07
C GLY A 23 23.23 26.89 -0.66
N GLY A 24 23.82 25.74 -0.35
CA GLY A 24 23.37 24.42 -0.81
C GLY A 24 21.91 24.13 -0.45
N LEU A 25 21.44 24.62 0.69
CA LEU A 25 20.02 24.54 1.06
C LEU A 25 19.13 25.43 0.18
N LYS A 26 19.56 26.66 -0.11
CA LYS A 26 18.80 27.65 -0.89
C LYS A 26 18.68 27.27 -2.36
N ASN A 27 19.64 26.51 -2.87
CA ASN A 27 19.66 26.01 -4.24
C ASN A 27 18.71 24.82 -4.45
N ASN A 28 18.13 24.25 -3.39
CA ASN A 28 17.22 23.12 -3.50
C ASN A 28 15.87 23.52 -4.12
N PRO A 29 15.30 22.68 -5.01
CA PRO A 29 14.00 22.93 -5.59
C PRO A 29 12.93 22.97 -4.49
N GLY A 30 12.19 24.07 -4.42
CA GLY A 30 11.14 24.27 -3.43
C GLY A 30 11.59 24.88 -2.11
N TYR A 31 12.86 25.29 -1.97
CA TYR A 31 13.33 26.00 -0.78
C TYR A 31 12.49 27.27 -0.52
N GLY A 32 11.99 27.41 0.71
CA GLY A 32 11.14 28.53 1.15
C GLY A 32 9.71 28.51 0.60
N LYS A 33 9.34 27.55 -0.26
CA LYS A 33 7.95 27.40 -0.73
C LYS A 33 7.13 26.61 0.29
N PRO A 34 5.85 26.95 0.48
CA PRO A 34 4.96 26.14 1.31
C PRO A 34 4.85 24.73 0.75
N LEU A 35 4.72 23.74 1.64
CA LEU A 35 4.50 22.36 1.23
C LEU A 35 3.22 22.25 0.38
N PRO A 36 3.20 21.38 -0.65
CA PRO A 36 2.01 21.14 -1.44
C PRO A 36 0.81 20.76 -0.56
N LYS A 37 -0.33 21.41 -0.78
CA LYS A 37 -1.57 21.15 -0.04
C LYS A 37 -2.00 19.68 -0.11
N THR A 38 -1.66 18.97 -1.18
CA THR A 38 -1.94 17.54 -1.36
C THR A 38 -1.21 16.62 -0.38
N ILE A 39 -0.05 17.04 0.14
CA ILE A 39 0.68 16.30 1.19
C ILE A 39 0.13 16.66 2.56
N LEU A 40 -0.34 17.91 2.71
CA LEU A 40 -0.92 18.42 3.96
C LEU A 40 -2.37 17.96 4.19
N HIS A 41 -3.08 17.61 3.11
CA HIS A 41 -4.48 17.17 3.15
C HIS A 41 -4.63 15.79 2.51
N GLY A 42 -4.96 14.80 3.33
CA GLY A 42 -5.19 13.41 2.91
C GLY A 42 -4.65 12.42 3.94
N SER A 43 -5.01 11.15 3.81
CA SER A 43 -4.34 10.08 4.56
C SER A 43 -2.90 9.94 4.04
N ILE A 44 -1.96 9.54 4.92
CA ILE A 44 -0.59 9.17 4.52
C ILE A 44 -0.62 8.16 3.36
N TYR A 45 -1.65 7.30 3.36
CA TYR A 45 -1.88 6.32 2.30
C TYR A 45 -2.16 6.96 0.93
N ASP A 46 -2.95 8.03 0.86
CA ASP A 46 -3.29 8.71 -0.40
C ASP A 46 -2.04 9.34 -1.01
N SER A 47 -1.17 9.88 -0.16
CA SER A 47 0.14 10.41 -0.58
C SER A 47 1.05 9.30 -1.11
N PHE A 48 1.08 8.13 -0.45
CA PHE A 48 1.83 6.96 -0.92
C PHE A 48 1.31 6.47 -2.29
N LEU A 49 0.00 6.31 -2.45
CA LEU A 49 -0.59 5.87 -3.72
C LEU A 49 -0.29 6.83 -4.87
N ASN A 50 -0.40 8.14 -4.63
CA ASN A 50 -0.10 9.15 -5.65
C ASN A 50 1.37 9.07 -6.09
N THR A 51 2.29 8.92 -5.14
CA THR A 51 3.73 8.81 -5.40
C THR A 51 4.06 7.50 -6.11
N ALA A 52 3.51 6.38 -5.62
CA ALA A 52 3.65 5.07 -6.24
C ALA A 52 3.17 5.06 -7.69
N LYS A 53 1.99 5.63 -7.96
CA LYS A 53 1.44 5.75 -9.31
C LYS A 53 2.34 6.59 -10.22
N GLN A 54 2.85 7.72 -9.74
CA GLN A 54 3.80 8.55 -10.49
C GLN A 54 5.10 7.80 -10.81
N ALA A 55 5.54 6.90 -9.94
CA ALA A 55 6.70 6.05 -10.14
C ALA A 55 6.42 4.79 -10.97
N GLY A 56 5.19 4.58 -11.45
CA GLY A 56 4.79 3.36 -12.16
C GLY A 56 4.71 2.11 -11.28
N TYR A 57 4.65 2.27 -9.95
CA TYR A 57 4.53 1.18 -8.99
C TYR A 57 3.08 0.70 -8.88
N LEU A 58 2.87 -0.60 -9.12
CA LEU A 58 1.60 -1.28 -8.90
C LEU A 58 1.63 -2.02 -7.55
N PRO A 59 0.76 -1.65 -6.58
CA PRO A 59 0.75 -2.34 -5.29
C PRO A 59 0.40 -3.83 -5.44
N PRO A 60 1.07 -4.74 -4.69
CA PRO A 60 0.85 -6.18 -4.79
C PRO A 60 -0.60 -6.62 -4.55
N TRP A 61 -1.34 -5.93 -3.69
CA TRP A 61 -2.75 -6.25 -3.42
C TRP A 61 -3.66 -6.03 -4.63
N ILE A 62 -3.29 -5.20 -5.60
CA ILE A 62 -4.08 -4.99 -6.82
C ILE A 62 -4.04 -6.25 -7.69
N LYS A 63 -2.90 -6.92 -7.77
CA LYS A 63 -2.78 -8.21 -8.46
C LYS A 63 -3.64 -9.28 -7.77
N LEU A 64 -3.55 -9.36 -6.44
CA LEU A 64 -4.40 -10.28 -5.65
C LEU A 64 -5.89 -9.98 -5.85
N GLN A 65 -6.28 -8.71 -5.90
CA GLN A 65 -7.65 -8.31 -6.17
C GLN A 65 -8.16 -8.84 -7.52
N GLN A 66 -7.33 -8.76 -8.57
CA GLN A 66 -7.69 -9.31 -9.89
C GLN A 66 -7.83 -10.84 -9.85
N GLU A 67 -6.89 -11.54 -9.21
CA GLU A 67 -6.97 -13.00 -9.04
C GLU A 67 -8.24 -13.43 -8.30
N ILE A 68 -8.58 -12.75 -7.19
CA ILE A 68 -9.79 -13.01 -6.41
C ILE A 68 -11.04 -12.82 -7.27
N ARG A 69 -11.12 -11.74 -8.06
CA ARG A 69 -12.26 -11.49 -8.95
C ARG A 69 -12.49 -12.60 -9.97
N ILE A 70 -11.42 -13.13 -10.55
CA ILE A 70 -11.49 -14.25 -11.50
C ILE A 70 -12.00 -15.50 -10.79
N LEU A 71 -11.41 -15.86 -9.65
CA LEU A 71 -11.82 -17.05 -8.90
C LEU A 71 -13.27 -16.98 -8.42
N VAL A 72 -13.72 -15.82 -7.92
CA VAL A 72 -15.12 -15.64 -7.50
C VAL A 72 -16.07 -15.79 -8.70
N SER A 73 -15.70 -15.26 -9.87
CA SER A 73 -16.53 -15.43 -11.08
C SER A 73 -16.64 -16.90 -11.51
N GLN A 74 -15.57 -17.68 -11.35
CA GLN A 74 -15.56 -19.13 -11.62
C GLN A 74 -16.43 -19.87 -10.59
N ALA A 75 -16.31 -19.54 -9.30
CA ALA A 75 -17.11 -20.15 -8.24
C ALA A 75 -18.61 -19.88 -8.43
N VAL A 76 -19.00 -18.65 -8.82
CA VAL A 76 -20.40 -18.32 -9.14
C VAL A 76 -20.90 -19.11 -10.36
N ALA A 77 -20.07 -19.27 -11.39
CA ALA A 77 -20.42 -20.08 -12.55
C ALA A 77 -20.63 -21.57 -12.20
N LEU A 78 -19.75 -22.15 -11.37
CA LEU A 78 -19.88 -23.53 -10.89
C LEU A 78 -21.16 -23.74 -10.06
N LYS A 79 -21.46 -22.81 -9.14
CA LYS A 79 -22.70 -22.82 -8.36
C LYS A 79 -23.94 -22.81 -9.27
N SER A 80 -23.92 -22.02 -10.35
CA SER A 80 -25.03 -21.98 -11.31
C SER A 80 -25.18 -23.24 -12.16
N ALA A 81 -24.08 -23.98 -12.38
CA ALA A 81 -24.08 -25.24 -13.13
C ALA A 81 -24.54 -26.45 -12.30
N ASN A 82 -24.78 -26.28 -10.99
CA ASN A 82 -25.13 -27.34 -10.05
C ASN A 82 -24.08 -28.48 -10.01
N ASP A 83 -22.83 -28.14 -10.31
CA ASP A 83 -21.71 -29.07 -10.35
C ASP A 83 -21.17 -29.27 -8.92
N PHE A 84 -21.19 -30.52 -8.45
CA PHE A 84 -20.67 -31.08 -7.20
C PHE A 84 -20.24 -30.09 -6.07
N ASP A 85 -20.99 -30.07 -4.96
CA ASP A 85 -20.70 -29.30 -3.72
C ASP A 85 -19.24 -29.37 -3.22
N ARG A 86 -18.55 -30.49 -3.45
CA ARG A 86 -17.16 -30.67 -3.00
C ARG A 86 -16.18 -29.75 -3.74
N ASP A 87 -16.42 -29.50 -5.01
CA ASP A 87 -15.57 -28.63 -5.82
C ASP A 87 -15.80 -27.17 -5.46
N LEU A 88 -17.06 -26.77 -5.23
CA LEU A 88 -17.40 -25.41 -4.80
C LEU A 88 -16.74 -25.03 -3.46
N GLN A 89 -16.78 -25.93 -2.48
CA GLN A 89 -16.15 -25.69 -1.17
C GLN A 89 -14.63 -25.53 -1.27
N SER A 90 -13.98 -26.26 -2.17
CA SER A 90 -12.54 -26.07 -2.45
C SER A 90 -12.25 -24.68 -3.02
N TYR A 91 -13.06 -24.19 -3.96
CA TYR A 91 -12.93 -22.84 -4.52
C TYR A 91 -13.13 -21.75 -3.46
N ILE A 92 -14.13 -21.89 -2.58
CA ILE A 92 -14.38 -20.93 -1.50
C ILE A 92 -13.18 -20.84 -0.56
N ASN A 93 -12.55 -21.98 -0.23
CA ASN A 93 -11.35 -22.01 0.60
C ASN A 93 -10.17 -21.30 -0.07
N GLU A 94 -9.92 -21.56 -1.36
CA GLU A 94 -8.86 -20.88 -2.11
C GLU A 94 -9.09 -19.36 -2.18
N ILE A 95 -10.33 -18.94 -2.44
CA ILE A 95 -10.71 -17.53 -2.42
C ILE A 95 -10.41 -16.92 -1.05
N ASN A 96 -10.81 -17.58 0.04
CA ASN A 96 -10.60 -17.09 1.40
C ASN A 96 -9.14 -16.98 1.80
N GLU A 97 -8.29 -17.92 1.38
CA GLU A 97 -6.84 -17.82 1.56
C GLU A 97 -6.26 -16.59 0.87
N LYS A 98 -6.68 -16.33 -0.38
CA LYS A 98 -6.27 -15.14 -1.12
C LYS A 98 -6.82 -13.85 -0.51
N VAL A 99 -8.06 -13.85 -0.03
CA VAL A 99 -8.66 -12.69 0.66
C VAL A 99 -7.93 -12.39 1.96
N ALA A 100 -7.55 -13.41 2.73
CA ALA A 100 -6.73 -13.24 3.94
C ALA A 100 -5.37 -12.60 3.62
N LYS A 101 -4.71 -13.07 2.56
CA LYS A 101 -3.45 -12.49 2.07
C LYS A 101 -3.63 -11.07 1.51
N TYR A 102 -4.75 -10.79 0.84
CA TYR A 102 -5.08 -9.45 0.38
C TYR A 102 -5.26 -8.50 1.58
N ASN A 103 -6.05 -8.92 2.58
CA ASN A 103 -6.35 -8.12 3.76
C ASN A 103 -5.12 -7.81 4.63
N SER A 104 -4.13 -8.71 4.66
CA SER A 104 -2.90 -8.51 5.44
C SER A 104 -1.96 -7.47 4.83
N ILE A 105 -2.08 -7.19 3.53
CA ILE A 105 -1.23 -6.23 2.82
C ILE A 105 -2.00 -4.95 2.51
N CYS A 106 -3.31 -5.04 2.23
CA CYS A 106 -4.11 -3.88 1.87
C CYS A 106 -4.38 -2.96 3.08
N PRO A 107 -4.64 -1.67 2.84
CA PRO A 107 -5.09 -0.76 3.89
C PRO A 107 -6.38 -1.24 4.55
N SER A 108 -6.56 -0.86 5.81
CA SER A 108 -7.72 -1.23 6.63
C SER A 108 -9.07 -0.91 5.95
N HIS A 109 -9.20 0.25 5.32
CA HIS A 109 -10.44 0.67 4.64
C HIS A 109 -10.75 -0.10 3.35
N LEU A 110 -9.78 -0.85 2.81
CA LEU A 110 -9.94 -1.69 1.61
C LEU A 110 -10.10 -3.17 1.95
N GLN A 111 -10.00 -3.55 3.23
CA GLN A 111 -10.16 -4.93 3.66
C GLN A 111 -11.58 -5.45 3.36
N ARG A 112 -11.67 -6.75 3.07
CA ARG A 112 -12.89 -7.43 2.66
C ARG A 112 -13.21 -8.59 3.62
N VAL A 113 -14.48 -8.92 3.73
CA VAL A 113 -14.93 -10.08 4.53
C VAL A 113 -14.63 -11.36 3.74
N LEU A 114 -14.45 -12.48 4.46
CA LEU A 114 -14.34 -13.81 3.87
C LEU A 114 -15.69 -14.24 3.26
N PHE A 115 -15.59 -15.10 2.25
CA PHE A 115 -16.70 -15.69 1.53
C PHE A 115 -17.29 -16.88 2.29
N THR A 116 -18.62 -16.96 2.24
CA THR A 116 -19.42 -18.14 2.57
C THR A 116 -20.27 -18.52 1.36
N GLU A 117 -20.70 -19.77 1.27
CA GLU A 117 -21.46 -20.28 0.13
C GLU A 117 -22.78 -19.50 -0.12
N GLU A 118 -23.44 -19.14 0.98
CA GLU A 118 -24.71 -18.39 1.00
C GLU A 118 -24.54 -16.95 0.49
N LEU A 119 -23.40 -16.33 0.78
CA LEU A 119 -23.12 -14.93 0.48
C LEU A 119 -22.28 -14.73 -0.77
N LEU A 120 -21.89 -15.80 -1.46
CA LEU A 120 -20.97 -15.77 -2.60
C LEU A 120 -21.41 -14.76 -3.68
N GLU A 121 -22.69 -14.78 -4.05
CA GLU A 121 -23.28 -13.87 -5.05
C GLU A 121 -23.32 -12.43 -4.57
N GLN A 122 -23.76 -12.20 -3.33
CA GLN A 122 -23.83 -10.86 -2.74
C GLN A 122 -22.44 -10.23 -2.57
N GLN A 123 -21.45 -11.04 -2.24
CA GLN A 123 -20.07 -10.59 -2.11
C GLN A 123 -19.43 -10.37 -3.48
N TYR A 124 -19.75 -11.17 -4.50
CA TYR A 124 -19.25 -10.96 -5.86
C TYR A 124 -19.52 -9.54 -6.37
N ASP A 125 -20.71 -9.00 -6.13
CA ASP A 125 -21.05 -7.62 -6.51
C ASP A 125 -20.20 -6.56 -5.80
N ARG A 126 -19.69 -6.84 -4.59
CA ARG A 126 -18.78 -5.94 -3.86
C ARG A 126 -17.34 -5.99 -4.38
N TRP A 127 -17.01 -7.01 -5.16
CA TRP A 127 -15.71 -7.18 -5.81
C TRP A 127 -15.70 -6.74 -7.28
N LYS A 128 -16.85 -6.40 -7.86
CA LYS A 128 -16.98 -5.79 -9.19
C LYS A 128 -16.33 -4.40 -9.23
#